data_AF-A0A9X3WWG8-F1
#
_entry.id   AF-A0A9X3WWG8-F1
#
_cell.length_a   1.000
_cell.length_b   1.000
_cell.length_c   1.000
_cell.angle_alpha   90.00
_cell.angle_beta   90.00
_cell.angle_gamma   90.00
#
_symmetry.space_group_name_H-M   'P 1'
#
loop_
_entity.id
_entity.type
_entity.pdbx_description
1 polymer ?
#
loop_
_entity_poly.entity_id
_entity_poly.type
_entity_poly.pdbx_seq_one_letter_code
_entity_poly.pdbx_strand_id
1 'polypeptide(L)'
;MLLVTKAQRRDAGYSAFVDRVVRHMKLHYWADVGHLPPEVLWRRVSHCIEKGRERGFTYERSLAIFTANMMRIDPRFHEQKNIAALLASADRPEQERLEGLVKEISPAAWAEAGAMCDAKEYWWSVDRTMADPATRSEP
;
A
#
# COMPACT_ATOMS: atom_id res chain seq x y z
N MET A 1 -1.88 16.85 33.57
CA MET A 1 -0.77 16.64 32.61
C MET A 1 -0.86 15.21 32.10
N LEU A 2 -1.37 14.99 30.89
CA LEU A 2 -1.57 13.64 30.33
C LEU A 2 -0.21 13.05 29.93
N LEU A 3 0.24 12.01 30.63
CA LEU A 3 1.44 11.24 30.31
C LEU A 3 1.18 10.38 29.08
N VAL A 4 1.42 10.94 27.89
CA VAL A 4 1.36 10.18 26.64
C VAL A 4 2.60 9.30 26.53
N THR A 5 2.39 7.99 26.51
CA THR A 5 3.47 6.99 26.43
C THR A 5 4.13 6.97 25.04
N LYS A 6 5.36 6.44 24.95
CA LYS A 6 6.08 6.29 23.66
C LYS A 6 5.30 5.43 22.66
N ALA A 7 4.57 4.42 23.14
CA ALA A 7 3.68 3.59 22.32
C ALA A 7 2.50 4.41 21.76
N GLN A 8 1.83 5.19 22.59
CA GLN A 8 0.74 6.07 22.16
C GLN A 8 1.19 7.11 21.12
N ARG A 9 2.41 7.65 21.24
CA ARG A 9 2.97 8.56 20.22
C ARG A 9 3.28 7.86 18.90
N ARG A 10 3.79 6.63 18.95
CA ARG A 10 4.06 5.82 17.75
C ARG A 10 2.75 5.48 17.03
N ASP A 11 1.73 5.10 17.78
CA ASP A 11 0.41 4.75 17.22
C ASP A 11 -0.30 5.98 16.64
N ALA A 12 -0.25 7.12 17.34
CA ALA A 12 -0.75 8.40 16.81
C ALA A 12 0.00 8.84 15.54
N GLY A 13 1.33 8.64 15.50
CA GLY A 13 2.14 8.94 14.32
C GLY A 13 1.81 8.03 13.13
N TYR A 14 1.55 6.74 13.37
CA TYR A 14 1.13 5.80 12.34
C TYR A 14 -0.26 6.14 11.79
N SER A 15 -1.24 6.39 12.68
CA SER A 15 -2.60 6.79 12.25
C SER A 15 -2.55 8.05 11.40
N ALA A 16 -1.85 9.09 11.85
CA ALA A 16 -1.74 10.34 11.10
C ALA A 16 -1.05 10.16 9.74
N PHE A 17 -0.11 9.21 9.64
CA PHE A 17 0.52 8.85 8.36
C PHE A 17 -0.47 8.18 7.41
N VAL A 18 -1.20 7.15 7.88
CA VAL A 18 -2.23 6.47 7.10
C VAL A 18 -3.28 7.48 6.62
N ASP A 19 -3.73 8.38 7.48
CA ASP A 19 -4.74 9.39 7.15
C ASP A 19 -4.27 10.33 6.02
N ARG A 20 -2.99 10.68 5.97
CA ARG A 20 -2.42 11.47 4.86
C ARG A 20 -2.42 10.69 3.56
N VAL A 21 -2.07 9.41 3.58
CA VAL A 21 -2.13 8.56 2.39
C VAL A 21 -3.58 8.36 1.94
N VAL A 22 -4.53 8.12 2.85
CA VAL A 22 -5.97 8.05 2.55
C VAL A 22 -6.45 9.34 1.89
N ARG A 23 -6.05 10.51 2.42
CA ARG A 23 -6.37 11.81 1.83
C ARG A 23 -5.78 11.95 0.42
N HIS A 24 -4.52 11.55 0.23
CA HIS A 24 -3.87 11.54 -1.09
C HIS A 24 -4.63 10.66 -2.08
N MET A 25 -5.04 9.45 -1.65
CA MET A 25 -5.84 8.52 -2.46
C MET A 25 -7.17 9.15 -2.89
N LYS A 26 -7.90 9.79 -1.96
CA LYS A 26 -9.15 10.47 -2.29
C LYS A 26 -8.97 11.64 -3.24
N LEU A 27 -7.85 12.38 -3.13
CA LEU A 27 -7.61 13.58 -3.94
C LEU A 27 -7.22 13.24 -5.38
N HIS A 28 -6.40 12.21 -5.59
CA HIS A 28 -5.81 11.91 -6.91
C HIS A 28 -6.36 10.65 -7.58
N TYR A 29 -7.00 9.77 -6.82
CA TYR A 29 -7.46 8.45 -7.28
C TYR A 29 -8.93 8.20 -6.93
N TRP A 30 -9.74 9.28 -6.90
CA TRP A 30 -11.15 9.22 -6.51
C TRP A 30 -11.97 8.21 -7.32
N ALA A 31 -11.71 8.07 -8.62
CA ALA A 31 -12.42 7.11 -9.47
C ALA A 31 -12.25 5.67 -8.97
N ASP A 32 -11.07 5.35 -8.43
CA ASP A 32 -10.71 4.00 -7.99
C ASP A 32 -11.16 3.73 -6.54
N VAL A 33 -11.17 4.75 -5.67
CA VAL A 33 -11.41 4.57 -4.22
C VAL A 33 -12.67 5.25 -3.67
N GLY A 34 -13.32 6.12 -4.44
CA GLY A 34 -14.41 6.97 -3.96
C GLY A 34 -15.69 6.22 -3.57
N HIS A 35 -15.84 4.99 -4.06
CA HIS A 35 -16.95 4.10 -3.70
C HIS A 35 -16.73 3.35 -2.37
N LEU A 36 -15.52 3.39 -1.80
CA LEU A 36 -15.18 2.65 -0.58
C LEU A 36 -15.60 3.43 0.67
N PRO A 37 -16.24 2.76 1.65
CA PRO A 37 -16.46 3.34 2.97
C PRO A 37 -15.14 3.80 3.61
N PRO A 38 -15.14 4.88 4.42
CA PRO A 38 -13.93 5.43 5.01
C PRO A 38 -13.07 4.42 5.76
N GLU A 39 -13.71 3.53 6.54
CA GLU A 39 -13.05 2.50 7.33
C GLU A 39 -12.46 1.38 6.47
N VAL A 40 -13.11 1.02 5.35
CA VAL A 40 -12.60 0.06 4.37
C VAL A 40 -11.36 0.63 3.69
N LEU A 41 -11.44 1.87 3.22
CA LEU A 41 -10.30 2.53 2.58
C LEU A 41 -9.12 2.65 3.54
N TRP A 42 -9.36 3.00 4.80
CA TRP A 42 -8.31 3.10 5.80
C TRP A 42 -7.60 1.76 6.03
N ARG A 43 -8.35 0.64 6.14
CA ARG A 43 -7.77 -0.71 6.28
C ARG A 43 -6.93 -1.08 5.06
N ARG A 44 -7.47 -0.93 3.85
CA ARG A 44 -6.74 -1.27 2.62
C ARG A 44 -5.47 -0.42 2.45
N VAL A 45 -5.53 0.88 2.73
CA VAL A 45 -4.34 1.75 2.70
C VAL A 45 -3.31 1.32 3.74
N SER A 46 -3.73 0.96 4.95
CA SER A 46 -2.82 0.44 5.99
C SER A 46 -2.11 -0.83 5.53
N HIS A 47 -2.85 -1.78 4.94
CA HIS A 47 -2.29 -2.99 4.35
C HIS A 47 -1.29 -2.69 3.23
N CYS A 48 -1.63 -1.77 2.32
CA CYS A 48 -0.70 -1.35 1.26
C CYS A 48 0.59 -0.73 1.80
N ILE A 49 0.50 0.04 2.88
CA ILE A 49 1.67 0.64 3.54
C ILE A 49 2.54 -0.45 4.17
N GLU A 50 1.94 -1.44 4.82
CA GLU A 50 2.66 -2.59 5.37
C GLU A 50 3.40 -3.35 4.27
N LYS A 51 2.73 -3.67 3.16
CA LYS A 51 3.36 -4.30 1.99
C LYS A 51 4.43 -3.45 1.33
N GLY A 52 4.25 -2.13 1.24
CA GLY A 52 5.29 -1.24 0.74
C GLY A 52 6.53 -1.22 1.63
N ARG A 53 6.34 -1.26 2.97
CA ARG A 53 7.45 -1.32 3.93
C ARG A 53 8.22 -2.64 3.86
N GLU A 54 7.53 -3.76 3.63
CA GLU A 54 8.18 -5.06 3.36
C GLU A 54 9.11 -5.00 2.13
N ARG A 55 8.85 -4.08 1.19
CA ARG A 55 9.70 -3.82 0.01
C ARG A 55 10.73 -2.71 0.23
N GLY A 56 10.91 -2.26 1.47
CA GLY A 56 11.90 -1.25 1.84
C GLY A 56 11.53 0.17 1.42
N PHE A 57 10.24 0.49 1.27
CA PHE A 57 9.78 1.86 1.10
C PHE A 57 9.52 2.52 2.45
N THR A 58 10.07 3.71 2.65
CA THR A 58 10.00 4.46 3.90
C THR A 58 9.38 5.84 3.73
N TYR A 59 9.46 6.44 2.53
CA TYR A 59 8.92 7.77 2.29
C TYR A 59 7.43 7.75 1.97
N GLU A 60 6.72 8.78 2.45
CA GLU A 60 5.27 8.94 2.24
C GLU A 60 4.88 8.90 0.76
N ARG A 61 5.63 9.63 -0.07
CA ARG A 61 5.40 9.67 -1.53
C ARG A 61 5.55 8.28 -2.15
N SER A 62 6.58 7.54 -1.74
CA SER A 62 6.84 6.20 -2.27
C SER A 62 5.70 5.24 -1.94
N LEU A 63 5.28 5.26 -0.67
CA LEU A 63 4.20 4.42 -0.17
C LEU A 63 2.85 4.81 -0.78
N ALA A 64 2.60 6.10 -1.04
CA ALA A 64 1.39 6.55 -1.72
C ALA A 64 1.31 6.04 -3.17
N ILE A 65 2.40 6.11 -3.93
CA ILE A 65 2.46 5.58 -5.32
C ILE A 65 2.30 4.06 -5.31
N PHE A 66 2.99 3.37 -4.41
CA PHE A 66 2.87 1.92 -4.25
C PHE A 66 1.43 1.51 -3.92
N THR A 67 0.79 2.23 -2.98
CA THR A 67 -0.61 2.04 -2.60
C THR A 67 -1.54 2.24 -3.79
N ALA A 68 -1.31 3.28 -4.60
CA ALA A 68 -2.12 3.52 -5.79
C ALA A 68 -2.03 2.37 -6.79
N ASN A 69 -0.84 1.81 -7.01
CA ASN A 69 -0.67 0.65 -7.91
C ASN A 69 -1.38 -0.60 -7.37
N MET A 70 -1.28 -0.91 -6.07
CA MET A 70 -2.03 -2.03 -5.47
C MET A 70 -3.54 -1.88 -5.64
N MET A 71 -4.06 -0.67 -5.43
CA MET A 71 -5.50 -0.41 -5.48
C MET A 71 -6.06 -0.40 -6.90
N ARG A 72 -5.27 0.03 -7.89
CA ARG A 72 -5.72 0.25 -9.27
C ARG A 72 -5.45 -0.92 -10.21
N ILE A 73 -4.31 -1.58 -10.04
CA ILE A 73 -3.84 -2.58 -11.00
C ILE A 73 -4.20 -3.96 -10.47
N ASP A 74 -3.53 -4.39 -9.42
CA ASP A 74 -3.74 -5.66 -8.74
C ASP A 74 -3.06 -5.58 -7.36
N PRO A 75 -3.67 -6.08 -6.28
CA PRO A 75 -3.05 -6.03 -4.96
C PRO A 75 -1.70 -6.75 -4.89
N ARG A 76 -1.45 -7.71 -5.77
CA ARG A 76 -0.21 -8.48 -5.89
C ARG A 76 0.67 -8.04 -7.06
N PHE A 77 0.43 -6.89 -7.70
CA PHE A 77 1.24 -6.41 -8.82
C PHE A 77 2.75 -6.44 -8.53
N HIS A 78 3.11 -6.15 -7.28
CA HIS A 78 4.47 -6.08 -6.76
C HIS A 78 5.17 -7.45 -6.62
N GLU A 79 4.45 -8.54 -6.83
CA GLU A 79 4.96 -9.91 -6.87
C GLU A 79 5.30 -10.36 -8.30
N GLN A 80 4.85 -9.64 -9.33
CA GLN A 80 5.21 -9.93 -10.72
C GLN A 80 6.73 -9.85 -10.87
N LYS A 81 7.34 -10.84 -11.53
CA LYS A 81 8.80 -11.06 -11.53
C LYS A 81 9.64 -9.81 -11.85
N ASN A 82 9.29 -9.08 -12.91
CA ASN A 82 10.08 -7.92 -13.36
C ASN A 82 9.85 -6.71 -12.45
N ILE A 83 8.61 -6.50 -12.02
CA ILE A 83 8.25 -5.45 -11.06
C ILE A 83 8.94 -5.72 -9.72
N ALA A 84 8.86 -6.94 -9.20
CA ALA A 84 9.50 -7.36 -7.97
C ALA A 84 11.01 -7.16 -8.01
N ALA A 85 11.66 -7.53 -9.12
CA ALA A 85 13.10 -7.33 -9.33
C ALA A 85 13.48 -5.85 -9.28
N LEU A 86 12.73 -4.99 -9.98
CA LEU A 86 12.95 -3.54 -9.97
C LEU A 86 12.73 -2.95 -8.56
N LEU A 87 11.66 -3.34 -7.87
CA LEU A 87 11.35 -2.84 -6.53
C LEU A 87 12.36 -3.34 -5.48
N ALA A 88 13.01 -4.47 -5.69
CA ALA A 88 14.03 -5.02 -4.80
C ALA A 88 15.46 -4.48 -5.07
N SER A 89 15.64 -3.64 -6.10
CA SER A 89 16.94 -3.10 -6.51
C SER A 89 17.53 -2.17 -5.43
N ALA A 90 18.36 -2.70 -4.54
CA ALA A 90 18.93 -1.98 -3.39
C ALA A 90 19.99 -0.92 -3.79
N ASP A 91 20.51 -1.02 -5.01
CA ASP A 91 21.41 -0.06 -5.65
C ASP A 91 20.68 1.23 -6.09
N ARG A 92 19.34 1.24 -6.06
CA ARG A 92 18.53 2.37 -6.51
C ARG A 92 17.76 3.04 -5.36
N PRO A 93 17.78 4.39 -5.28
CA PRO A 93 16.87 5.14 -4.41
C PRO A 93 15.40 4.74 -4.64
N GLU A 94 14.57 4.85 -3.59
CA GLU A 94 13.13 4.51 -3.66
C GLU A 94 12.41 5.18 -4.84
N GLN A 95 12.73 6.45 -5.09
CA GLN A 95 12.10 7.22 -6.15
C GLN A 95 12.48 6.67 -7.54
N GLU A 96 13.74 6.30 -7.75
CA GLU A 96 14.18 5.73 -9.04
C GLU A 96 13.54 4.37 -9.30
N ARG A 97 13.36 3.54 -8.26
CA ARG A 97 12.62 2.28 -8.37
C ARG A 97 11.17 2.51 -8.83
N LEU A 98 10.51 3.53 -8.29
CA LEU A 98 9.13 3.86 -8.68
C LEU A 98 9.03 4.53 -10.06
N GLU A 99 10.00 5.35 -10.44
CA GLU A 99 10.06 5.91 -11.80
C GLU A 99 10.31 4.80 -12.83
N GLY A 100 11.13 3.80 -12.49
CA GLY A 100 11.38 2.62 -13.32
C GLY A 100 10.10 1.83 -13.62
N LEU A 101 9.10 1.85 -12.72
CA LEU A 101 7.80 1.19 -12.99
C LEU A 101 7.14 1.73 -14.26
N VAL A 102 7.34 3.01 -14.56
CA VAL A 102 6.79 3.67 -15.75
C VAL A 102 7.76 3.55 -16.94
N LYS A 103 9.06 3.67 -16.69
CA LYS A 103 10.08 3.79 -17.74
C LYS A 103 10.61 2.43 -18.25
N GLU A 104 10.66 1.42 -17.40
CA GLU A 104 11.40 0.17 -17.63
C GLU A 104 10.49 -1.07 -17.70
N ILE A 105 9.34 -1.05 -17.04
CA ILE A 105 8.41 -2.19 -17.04
C ILE A 105 7.60 -2.22 -18.34
N SER A 106 7.67 -3.34 -19.05
CA SER A 106 6.97 -3.50 -20.31
C SER A 106 5.44 -3.56 -20.13
N PRO A 107 4.65 -3.16 -21.15
CA PRO A 107 3.19 -3.31 -21.11
C PRO A 107 2.72 -4.75 -20.85
N ALA A 108 3.47 -5.75 -21.36
CA ALA A 108 3.16 -7.16 -21.13
C ALA A 108 3.31 -7.54 -19.65
N ALA A 109 4.37 -7.08 -18.97
CA ALA A 109 4.55 -7.32 -17.55
C ALA A 109 3.45 -6.63 -16.70
N TRP A 110 2.98 -5.45 -17.13
CA TRP A 110 1.82 -4.80 -16.51
C TRP A 110 0.51 -5.57 -16.71
N ALA A 111 0.30 -6.14 -17.90
CA ALA A 111 -0.88 -6.96 -18.17
C ALA A 111 -0.86 -8.25 -17.33
N GLU A 112 0.31 -8.90 -17.21
CA GLU A 112 0.48 -10.05 -16.30
C GLU A 112 0.18 -9.67 -14.85
N ALA A 113 0.74 -8.55 -14.38
CA ALA A 113 0.54 -8.05 -13.03
C ALA A 113 -0.94 -7.81 -12.72
N GLY A 114 -1.69 -7.24 -13.68
CA GLY A 114 -3.12 -6.99 -13.58
C GLY A 114 -4.03 -8.23 -13.58
N ALA A 115 -3.47 -9.42 -13.83
CA ALA A 115 -4.19 -10.69 -13.90
C ALA A 115 -3.69 -11.70 -12.84
N MET A 116 -2.92 -11.25 -11.85
CA MET A 116 -2.28 -12.13 -10.88
C MET A 116 -3.24 -12.72 -9.85
N CYS A 117 -4.30 -11.98 -9.47
CA CYS A 117 -5.26 -12.50 -8.52
C CYS A 117 -6.68 -11.98 -8.75
N ASP A 118 -7.64 -12.60 -8.06
CA ASP A 118 -8.96 -12.01 -7.89
C ASP A 118 -8.85 -10.88 -6.85
N ALA A 119 -8.78 -9.65 -7.35
CA ALA A 119 -8.68 -8.46 -6.50
C ALA A 119 -9.85 -8.33 -5.52
N LYS A 120 -11.06 -8.76 -5.91
CA LYS A 120 -12.25 -8.67 -5.05
C LYS A 120 -12.11 -9.64 -3.87
N GLU A 121 -11.73 -10.89 -4.13
CA GLU A 121 -11.49 -11.88 -3.09
C GLU A 121 -10.35 -11.46 -2.16
N TYR A 122 -9.24 -10.97 -2.74
CA TYR A 122 -8.09 -10.47 -1.98
C TYR A 122 -8.51 -9.38 -0.99
N TRP A 123 -9.18 -8.34 -1.49
CA TRP A 123 -9.56 -7.21 -0.65
C TRP A 123 -10.62 -7.59 0.40
N TRP A 124 -11.53 -8.51 0.08
CA TRP A 124 -12.48 -9.02 1.06
C TRP A 124 -11.78 -9.74 2.23
N SER A 125 -10.72 -10.52 1.95
CA SER A 125 -9.91 -11.17 2.97
C SER A 125 -9.18 -10.15 3.86
N VAL A 126 -8.57 -9.14 3.27
CA VAL A 126 -7.89 -8.04 4.00
C VAL A 126 -8.89 -7.30 4.90
N ASP A 127 -10.04 -6.92 4.36
CA ASP A 127 -11.06 -6.18 5.08
C ASP A 127 -11.58 -6.95 6.31
N ARG A 128 -11.72 -8.29 6.20
CA ARG A 128 -12.08 -9.15 7.32
C ARG A 128 -10.96 -9.25 8.36
N THR A 129 -9.74 -9.49 7.90
CA THR A 129 -8.58 -9.72 8.77
C THR A 129 -8.27 -8.48 9.61
N MET A 130 -8.35 -7.29 9.02
CA MET A 130 -8.03 -6.04 9.70
C MET A 130 -9.20 -5.43 10.48
N ALA A 131 -10.42 -5.94 10.29
CA ALA A 131 -11.58 -5.55 11.08
C ALA A 131 -11.64 -6.28 12.44
N ASP A 132 -11.01 -7.45 12.55
CA ASP A 132 -10.97 -8.23 13.79
C ASP A 132 -9.90 -7.65 14.75
N PRO A 133 -10.24 -7.22 15.97
CA PRO A 133 -9.25 -6.81 16.96
C PRO A 133 -8.40 -7.98 17.48
N ALA A 134 -8.82 -9.23 17.33
CA ALA A 134 -8.09 -10.41 17.80
C ALA A 134 -6.86 -10.75 16.93
N THR A 135 -6.83 -10.35 15.66
CA THR A 135 -5.70 -10.55 14.73
C THR A 135 -4.58 -9.52 14.91
N ARG A 136 -4.75 -8.51 15.78
CA ARG A 136 -3.68 -7.54 16.15
C ARG A 136 -2.66 -8.09 17.15
N SER A 137 -2.75 -9.37 17.48
CA SER A 137 -1.86 -10.04 18.42
C SER A 137 -1.09 -11.13 17.70
N GLU A 138 0.13 -10.83 17.27
CA GLU A 138 1.32 -11.66 17.56
C GLU A 138 2.58 -10.93 17.05
N PRO A 139 3.59 -10.68 17.93
CA PRO A 139 4.93 -10.27 17.53
C PRO A 139 5.75 -11.42 16.94
#